data_AF-A0A7J2YZV2-F1
#
_entry.id   AF-A0A7J2YZV2-F1
#
_cell.length_a   1.000
_cell.length_b   1.000
_cell.length_c   1.000
_cell.angle_alpha   90.00
_cell.angle_beta   90.00
_cell.angle_gamma   90.00
#
_symmetry.space_group_name_H-M   'P 1'
#
loop_
_entity.id
_entity.type
_entity.pdbx_description
1 polymer ?
#
loop_
_entity_poly.entity_id
_entity_poly.type
_entity_poly.pdbx_seq_one_letter_code
_entity_poly.pdbx_strand_id
1 'polypeptide(L)'
;MKKSYLALTTLLLILCSLVLVSTTQLGKAQGGTNVNGIITTDTTWTLANSPYTLTGALAVNQGVTLTIQAGVTVNLKNNYLQVNGTLVARGTGTDKIQMSNGTIKFTSLSTSWNDQTNTGSIIENAIMDSAYVEISASSPKLNNDKILAGGIDAIRVERGAPIISNCTIRTSFSGIELYDSHSLITNNVIYDFPPRENYGIMTFYHDEHSIIKNNLILNTDTAICVDYGSTPQIESNTIVENNRGIRIDSQIEISNNNFENNSLNIYLTTNSNINLINNWWGTTDTQAINETIYDFKNDFNLGNVTFTPFLMSPNALAPKASNPELALSPSPTAPEFSGLVIVPLLVSVFTIALVLRYRKTTILKQ
;
A
#
# COMPACT_ATOMS: atom_id res chain seq x y z
N MET A 1 -48.87 25.14 -46.43
CA MET A 1 -48.81 23.74 -45.93
C MET A 1 -47.40 23.29 -45.54
N LYS A 2 -46.38 23.27 -46.42
CA LYS A 2 -45.02 22.77 -46.07
C LYS A 2 -44.31 23.45 -44.87
N LYS A 3 -44.54 24.75 -44.62
CA LYS A 3 -43.95 25.47 -43.46
C LYS A 3 -44.54 25.05 -42.11
N SER A 4 -45.80 24.64 -42.06
CA SER A 4 -46.48 24.25 -40.81
C SER A 4 -46.08 22.86 -40.33
N TYR A 5 -45.81 21.93 -41.25
CA TYR A 5 -45.32 20.59 -40.89
C TYR A 5 -43.91 20.62 -40.29
N LEU A 6 -43.02 21.47 -40.83
CA LEU A 6 -41.65 21.59 -40.30
C LEU A 6 -41.64 22.14 -38.87
N ALA A 7 -42.46 23.15 -38.60
CA ALA A 7 -42.60 23.74 -37.27
C ALA A 7 -43.17 22.73 -36.24
N LEU A 8 -44.15 21.93 -36.64
CA LEU A 8 -44.75 20.90 -35.80
C LEU A 8 -43.76 19.76 -35.50
N THR A 9 -42.97 19.32 -36.49
CA THR A 9 -41.93 18.29 -36.29
C THR A 9 -40.80 18.77 -35.39
N THR A 10 -40.38 20.04 -35.51
CA THR A 10 -39.37 20.62 -34.61
C THR A 10 -39.89 20.75 -33.18
N LEU A 11 -41.16 21.11 -32.99
CA LEU A 11 -41.77 21.21 -31.66
C LEU A 11 -41.87 19.83 -30.99
N LEU A 12 -42.25 18.78 -31.75
CA LEU A 12 -42.32 17.41 -31.24
C LEU A 12 -40.94 16.86 -30.86
N LEU A 13 -39.90 17.13 -31.65
CA LEU A 13 -38.52 16.71 -31.34
C LEU A 13 -37.99 17.42 -30.09
N ILE A 14 -38.30 18.71 -29.90
CA ILE A 14 -37.93 19.46 -28.70
C ILE A 14 -38.65 18.88 -27.47
N LEU A 15 -39.95 18.60 -27.56
CA LEU A 15 -40.73 17.97 -26.48
C LEU A 15 -40.24 16.56 -26.15
N CYS A 16 -39.94 15.71 -27.13
CA CYS A 16 -39.33 14.40 -26.89
C CYS A 16 -37.95 14.52 -26.22
N SER A 17 -37.13 15.50 -26.62
CA SER A 17 -35.82 15.73 -25.99
C SER A 17 -35.94 16.23 -24.54
N LEU A 18 -36.94 17.06 -24.22
CA LEU A 18 -37.24 17.51 -22.87
C LEU A 18 -37.76 16.37 -21.96
N VAL A 19 -38.57 15.46 -22.52
CA VAL A 19 -39.05 14.28 -21.79
C VAL A 19 -37.91 13.29 -21.53
N LEU A 20 -37.00 13.08 -22.48
CA LEU A 20 -35.78 12.26 -22.30
C LEU A 20 -34.81 12.84 -21.26
N VAL A 21 -34.73 14.16 -21.13
CA VAL A 21 -33.95 14.84 -20.07
C VAL A 21 -34.66 14.77 -18.71
N SER A 22 -35.99 14.66 -18.67
CA SER A 22 -36.73 14.52 -17.40
C SER A 22 -36.68 13.12 -16.78
N THR A 23 -36.30 12.09 -17.55
CA THR A 23 -36.12 10.71 -17.05
C THR A 23 -34.68 10.39 -16.65
N THR A 24 -33.71 11.25 -16.99
CA THR A 24 -32.42 11.20 -16.30
C THR A 24 -32.64 11.75 -14.90
N GLN A 25 -32.85 10.86 -13.93
CA GLN A 25 -32.50 11.19 -12.55
C GLN A 25 -31.03 11.62 -12.60
N LEU A 26 -30.79 12.92 -12.63
CA LEU A 26 -29.54 13.51 -12.19
C LEU A 26 -29.40 13.04 -10.74
N GLY A 27 -28.73 11.90 -10.55
CA GLY A 27 -28.43 11.39 -9.23
C GLY A 27 -27.86 12.56 -8.45
N LYS A 28 -28.50 12.93 -7.34
CA LYS A 28 -27.90 13.87 -6.41
C LYS A 28 -26.49 13.35 -6.16
N ALA A 29 -25.47 14.16 -6.41
CA ALA A 29 -24.13 13.84 -5.95
C ALA A 29 -24.25 13.58 -4.45
N GLN A 30 -24.17 12.31 -4.05
CA GLN A 30 -24.38 11.94 -2.67
C GLN A 30 -23.18 12.47 -1.90
N GLY A 31 -23.43 13.39 -0.97
CA GLY A 31 -22.40 13.89 -0.09
C GLY A 31 -21.82 12.71 0.70
N GLY A 32 -20.50 12.69 0.86
CA GLY A 32 -19.82 11.67 1.66
C GLY A 32 -20.36 11.58 3.09
N THR A 33 -20.08 10.45 3.75
CA THR A 33 -20.54 10.17 5.10
C THR A 33 -19.52 10.65 6.14
N ASN A 34 -19.92 11.54 7.03
CA ASN A 34 -19.10 11.92 8.18
C ASN A 34 -19.27 10.90 9.31
N VAL A 35 -18.16 10.46 9.91
CA VAL A 35 -18.14 9.48 11.01
C VAL A 35 -17.27 9.97 12.17
N ASN A 36 -17.61 9.59 13.40
CA ASN A 36 -16.82 9.78 14.62
C ASN A 36 -17.40 8.93 15.76
N GLY A 37 -16.74 8.91 16.92
CA GLY A 37 -17.27 8.29 18.13
C GLY A 37 -17.02 6.79 18.17
N ILE A 38 -18.02 6.00 18.58
CA ILE A 38 -17.87 4.56 18.80
C ILE A 38 -18.90 3.82 17.95
N ILE A 39 -18.44 2.85 17.16
CA ILE A 39 -19.26 1.87 16.47
C ILE A 39 -19.57 0.75 17.46
N THR A 40 -20.83 0.69 17.92
CA THR A 40 -21.30 -0.22 18.98
C THR A 40 -22.08 -1.42 18.46
N THR A 41 -22.38 -1.47 17.17
CA THR A 41 -23.06 -2.58 16.49
C THR A 41 -22.43 -2.80 15.12
N ASP A 42 -22.54 -4.02 14.60
CA ASP A 42 -21.94 -4.38 13.32
C ASP A 42 -22.38 -3.40 12.24
N THR A 43 -21.39 -2.80 11.57
CA THR A 43 -21.60 -1.69 10.64
C THR A 43 -20.89 -1.99 9.34
N THR A 44 -21.56 -1.68 8.22
CA THR A 44 -20.98 -1.78 6.89
C THR A 44 -20.83 -0.40 6.26
N TRP A 45 -19.62 -0.06 5.86
CA TRP A 45 -19.32 1.07 5.00
C TRP A 45 -19.45 0.64 3.54
N THR A 46 -20.38 1.27 2.83
CA THR A 46 -20.75 0.89 1.47
C THR A 46 -20.22 1.88 0.45
N LEU A 47 -19.95 1.40 -0.77
CA LEU A 47 -19.50 2.27 -1.86
C LEU A 47 -20.51 3.39 -2.16
N ALA A 48 -21.81 3.13 -2.05
CA ALA A 48 -22.87 4.11 -2.28
C ALA A 48 -22.84 5.31 -1.31
N ASN A 49 -22.25 5.11 -0.13
CA ASN A 49 -22.13 6.13 0.92
C ASN A 49 -20.69 6.70 1.03
N SER A 50 -19.80 6.27 0.13
CA SER A 50 -18.43 6.76 0.00
C SER A 50 -18.42 8.21 -0.55
N PRO A 51 -17.47 9.07 -0.15
CA PRO A 51 -16.38 8.81 0.80
C PRO A 51 -16.82 8.87 2.26
N TYR A 52 -16.18 8.08 3.12
CA TYR A 52 -16.28 8.19 4.57
C TYR A 52 -15.19 9.12 5.10
N THR A 53 -15.56 10.15 5.86
CA THR A 53 -14.63 11.13 6.42
C THR A 53 -14.74 11.15 7.93
N LEU A 54 -13.61 10.90 8.61
CA LEU A 54 -13.54 11.06 10.06
C LEU A 54 -13.61 12.55 10.41
N THR A 55 -14.47 12.86 11.37
CA THR A 55 -14.63 14.21 11.94
C THR A 55 -14.11 14.30 13.39
N GLY A 56 -13.55 13.19 13.88
CA GLY A 56 -12.92 13.00 15.17
C GLY A 56 -12.39 11.57 15.25
N ALA A 57 -11.83 11.17 16.39
CA ALA A 57 -11.47 9.78 16.64
C ALA A 57 -12.69 8.85 16.47
N LEU A 58 -12.44 7.66 15.91
CA LEU A 58 -13.46 6.64 15.69
C LEU A 58 -12.96 5.32 16.27
N ALA A 59 -13.79 4.64 17.07
CA ALA A 59 -13.47 3.33 17.62
C ALA A 59 -14.46 2.26 17.16
N VAL A 60 -13.98 1.07 16.81
CA VAL A 60 -14.78 -0.15 16.67
C VAL A 60 -14.76 -0.86 18.00
N ASN A 61 -15.92 -1.00 18.66
CA ASN A 61 -16.00 -1.58 20.00
C ASN A 61 -15.65 -3.08 20.00
N GLN A 62 -15.26 -3.62 21.15
CA GLN A 62 -14.98 -5.05 21.30
C GLN A 62 -16.22 -5.89 20.94
N GLY A 63 -16.03 -6.98 20.20
CA GLY A 63 -17.10 -7.86 19.73
C GLY A 63 -17.91 -7.30 18.55
N VAL A 64 -17.59 -6.10 18.06
CA VAL A 64 -18.26 -5.45 16.93
C VAL A 64 -17.38 -5.52 15.68
N THR A 65 -18.01 -5.67 14.52
CA THR A 65 -17.34 -5.68 13.22
C THR A 65 -17.65 -4.41 12.43
N LEU A 66 -16.59 -3.72 11.99
CA LEU A 66 -16.69 -2.75 10.90
C LEU A 66 -16.27 -3.43 9.59
N THR A 67 -17.19 -3.52 8.65
CA THR A 67 -16.90 -4.01 7.28
C THR A 67 -16.78 -2.82 6.33
N ILE A 68 -15.68 -2.71 5.61
CA ILE A 68 -15.47 -1.72 4.55
C ILE A 68 -15.50 -2.44 3.20
N GLN A 69 -16.50 -2.10 2.37
CA GLN A 69 -16.66 -2.71 1.05
C GLN A 69 -15.57 -2.26 0.07
N ALA A 70 -15.36 -3.07 -0.97
CA ALA A 70 -14.47 -2.74 -2.08
C ALA A 70 -14.82 -1.39 -2.74
N GLY A 71 -13.79 -0.68 -3.20
CA GLY A 71 -13.88 0.65 -3.83
C GLY A 71 -14.18 1.82 -2.87
N VAL A 72 -14.42 1.56 -1.58
CA VAL A 72 -14.71 2.65 -0.61
C VAL A 72 -13.48 3.54 -0.43
N THR A 73 -13.73 4.85 -0.34
CA THR A 73 -12.74 5.86 0.03
C THR A 73 -12.95 6.29 1.49
N VAL A 74 -11.88 6.28 2.28
CA VAL A 74 -11.83 6.67 3.68
C VAL A 74 -10.80 7.78 3.86
N ASN A 75 -11.23 8.92 4.38
CA ASN A 75 -10.34 10.00 4.79
C ASN A 75 -10.33 10.08 6.33
N LEU A 76 -9.20 9.70 6.94
CA LEU A 76 -9.02 9.72 8.39
C LEU A 76 -8.84 11.16 8.92
N LYS A 77 -8.54 12.15 8.08
CA LYS A 77 -8.41 13.58 8.44
C LYS A 77 -7.50 13.84 9.66
N ASN A 78 -6.35 13.17 9.69
CA ASN A 78 -5.37 13.14 10.77
C ASN A 78 -5.92 12.63 12.11
N ASN A 79 -7.08 11.98 12.11
CA ASN A 79 -7.59 11.21 13.24
C ASN A 79 -7.09 9.76 13.15
N TYR A 80 -7.48 8.97 14.15
CA TYR A 80 -7.25 7.54 14.15
C TYR A 80 -8.56 6.75 14.15
N LEU A 81 -8.52 5.60 13.48
CA LEU A 81 -9.49 4.51 13.60
C LEU A 81 -8.91 3.49 14.58
N GLN A 82 -9.45 3.43 15.80
CA GLN A 82 -9.07 2.43 16.80
C GLN A 82 -9.95 1.18 16.66
N VAL A 83 -9.33 0.02 16.51
CA VAL A 83 -10.02 -1.26 16.34
C VAL A 83 -9.84 -2.08 17.63
N ASN A 84 -10.86 -2.03 18.51
CA ASN A 84 -10.96 -2.94 19.66
C ASN A 84 -11.77 -4.21 19.33
N GLY A 85 -12.49 -4.22 18.21
CA GLY A 85 -13.23 -5.37 17.69
C GLY A 85 -12.58 -5.91 16.41
N THR A 86 -13.38 -6.06 15.36
CA THR A 86 -12.94 -6.59 14.07
C THR A 86 -13.03 -5.52 12.98
N LEU A 87 -11.96 -5.32 12.21
CA LEU A 87 -12.00 -4.55 10.97
C LEU A 87 -11.89 -5.50 9.78
N VAL A 88 -12.89 -5.51 8.90
CA VAL A 88 -12.86 -6.26 7.64
C VAL A 88 -12.85 -5.27 6.49
N ALA A 89 -11.65 -4.87 6.05
CA ALA A 89 -11.46 -3.99 4.91
C ALA A 89 -10.89 -4.77 3.72
N ARG A 90 -11.76 -5.28 2.85
CA ARG A 90 -11.36 -6.10 1.70
C ARG A 90 -11.77 -5.44 0.40
N GLY A 91 -10.80 -4.85 -0.29
CA GLY A 91 -10.92 -4.42 -1.68
C GLY A 91 -10.83 -5.60 -2.65
N THR A 92 -10.86 -5.29 -3.94
CA THR A 92 -10.53 -6.25 -5.01
C THR A 92 -9.34 -5.74 -5.82
N GLY A 93 -8.84 -6.55 -6.75
CA GLY A 93 -7.77 -6.13 -7.67
C GLY A 93 -8.15 -4.90 -8.52
N THR A 94 -9.44 -4.71 -8.82
CA THR A 94 -9.98 -3.58 -9.58
C THR A 94 -10.47 -2.45 -8.69
N ASP A 95 -11.15 -2.79 -7.60
CA ASP A 95 -11.85 -1.87 -6.72
C ASP A 95 -11.15 -1.84 -5.36
N LYS A 96 -9.93 -1.31 -5.36
CA LYS A 96 -9.15 -1.15 -4.15
C LYS A 96 -9.81 -0.17 -3.19
N ILE A 97 -9.73 -0.46 -1.89
CA ILE A 97 -10.13 0.50 -0.85
C ILE A 97 -9.06 1.60 -0.81
N GLN A 98 -9.47 2.86 -0.73
CA GLN A 98 -8.54 3.99 -0.59
C GLN A 98 -8.63 4.54 0.83
N MET A 99 -7.54 4.54 1.58
CA MET A 99 -7.46 5.11 2.93
C MET A 99 -6.41 6.22 2.94
N SER A 100 -6.68 7.32 3.62
CA SER A 100 -5.75 8.45 3.62
C SER A 100 -5.72 9.24 4.91
N ASN A 101 -4.58 9.88 5.18
CA ASN A 101 -4.37 10.93 6.18
C ASN A 101 -4.72 10.52 7.62
N GLY A 102 -4.00 9.60 8.24
CA GLY A 102 -4.22 9.25 9.65
C GLY A 102 -3.72 7.86 10.01
N THR A 103 -4.21 7.30 11.12
CA THR A 103 -3.70 6.01 11.63
C THR A 103 -4.82 5.01 11.84
N ILE A 104 -4.62 3.77 11.39
CA ILE A 104 -5.43 2.62 11.80
C ILE A 104 -4.70 1.91 12.94
N LYS A 105 -5.32 1.87 14.12
CA LYS A 105 -4.72 1.32 15.35
C LYS A 105 -5.44 0.04 15.75
N PHE A 106 -4.79 -1.12 15.59
CA PHE A 106 -5.27 -2.38 16.11
C PHE A 106 -4.80 -2.55 17.55
N THR A 107 -5.72 -2.54 18.51
CA THR A 107 -5.37 -2.72 19.92
C THR A 107 -5.28 -4.19 20.28
N SER A 108 -4.88 -4.49 21.52
CA SER A 108 -4.81 -5.87 22.03
C SER A 108 -6.17 -6.57 22.09
N LEU A 109 -7.27 -5.81 22.00
CA LEU A 109 -8.62 -6.35 21.95
C LEU A 109 -9.05 -6.72 20.53
N SER A 110 -8.31 -6.29 19.50
CA SER A 110 -8.69 -6.57 18.13
C SER A 110 -8.71 -8.07 17.85
N THR A 111 -9.76 -8.51 17.16
CA THR A 111 -9.88 -9.90 16.74
C THR A 111 -8.74 -10.24 15.78
N SER A 112 -7.81 -11.09 16.23
CA SER A 112 -6.68 -11.54 15.40
C SER A 112 -7.17 -12.34 14.19
N TRP A 113 -6.42 -12.24 13.09
CA TRP A 113 -6.69 -12.99 11.88
C TRP A 113 -6.46 -14.50 12.10
N ASN A 114 -7.32 -15.31 11.49
CA ASN A 114 -7.19 -16.76 11.44
C ASN A 114 -7.36 -17.22 9.99
N ASP A 115 -6.26 -17.69 9.37
CA ASP A 115 -6.26 -18.18 7.98
C ASP A 115 -7.12 -19.44 7.78
N GLN A 116 -7.32 -20.27 8.82
CA GLN A 116 -8.12 -21.50 8.71
C GLN A 116 -9.61 -21.19 8.56
N THR A 117 -10.09 -20.17 9.27
CA THR A 117 -11.49 -19.76 9.25
C THR A 117 -11.75 -18.58 8.31
N ASN A 118 -10.70 -17.92 7.82
CA ASN A 118 -10.77 -16.70 7.00
C ASN A 118 -11.55 -15.58 7.72
N THR A 119 -11.31 -15.43 9.02
CA THR A 119 -11.98 -14.47 9.91
C THR A 119 -10.98 -13.69 10.74
N GLY A 120 -11.42 -12.54 11.26
CA GLY A 120 -10.61 -11.64 12.07
C GLY A 120 -10.30 -10.35 11.33
N SER A 121 -9.45 -9.52 11.94
CA SER A 121 -9.07 -8.23 11.39
C SER A 121 -8.17 -8.39 10.17
N ILE A 122 -8.57 -7.76 9.07
CA ILE A 122 -7.85 -7.79 7.80
C ILE A 122 -7.97 -6.45 7.08
N ILE A 123 -6.86 -6.01 6.51
CA ILE A 123 -6.83 -5.04 5.41
C ILE A 123 -6.26 -5.77 4.20
N GLU A 124 -6.99 -5.72 3.09
CA GLU A 124 -6.58 -6.39 1.87
C GLU A 124 -7.00 -5.59 0.64
N ASN A 125 -6.12 -5.57 -0.37
CA ASN A 125 -6.33 -4.83 -1.61
C ASN A 125 -6.63 -3.34 -1.35
N ALA A 126 -5.92 -2.71 -0.42
CA ALA A 126 -6.04 -1.29 -0.12
C ALA A 126 -4.90 -0.46 -0.70
N ILE A 127 -5.15 0.84 -0.88
CA ILE A 127 -4.15 1.87 -1.09
C ILE A 127 -4.23 2.82 0.10
N MET A 128 -3.13 2.93 0.84
CA MET A 128 -2.96 3.83 1.97
C MET A 128 -2.02 4.97 1.57
N ASP A 129 -2.56 6.18 1.48
CA ASP A 129 -1.78 7.39 1.17
C ASP A 129 -1.70 8.30 2.38
N SER A 130 -0.50 8.43 2.95
CA SER A 130 -0.29 9.10 4.24
C SER A 130 -1.19 8.53 5.35
N ALA A 131 -1.48 7.23 5.25
CA ALA A 131 -2.19 6.45 6.24
C ALA A 131 -1.27 5.33 6.77
N TYR A 132 -1.24 5.18 8.09
CA TYR A 132 -0.30 4.32 8.81
C TYR A 132 -1.04 3.24 9.58
N VAL A 133 -0.34 2.13 9.86
CA VAL A 133 -0.89 1.04 10.66
C VAL A 133 -0.07 0.84 11.92
N GLU A 134 -0.73 0.90 13.07
CA GLU A 134 -0.16 0.53 14.37
C GLU A 134 -0.87 -0.72 14.88
N ILE A 135 -0.10 -1.70 15.35
CA ILE A 135 -0.60 -2.97 15.89
C ILE A 135 -0.02 -3.14 17.29
N SER A 136 -0.87 -3.36 18.28
CA SER A 136 -0.45 -3.61 19.66
C SER A 136 -1.02 -4.94 20.16
N ALA A 137 -0.17 -5.95 20.34
CA ALA A 137 -0.50 -7.27 20.90
C ALA A 137 -1.72 -7.96 20.26
N SER A 138 -1.96 -7.71 18.98
CA SER A 138 -2.95 -8.40 18.15
C SER A 138 -2.32 -8.84 16.83
N SER A 139 -3.00 -9.68 16.07
CA SER A 139 -2.43 -10.29 14.86
C SER A 139 -3.33 -10.11 13.64
N PRO A 140 -3.62 -8.88 13.18
CA PRO A 140 -4.35 -8.68 11.93
C PRO A 140 -3.54 -9.16 10.72
N LYS A 141 -4.21 -9.33 9.59
CA LYS A 141 -3.56 -9.58 8.29
C LYS A 141 -3.58 -8.32 7.43
N LEU A 142 -2.43 -7.96 6.87
CA LEU A 142 -2.28 -6.94 5.85
C LEU A 142 -1.84 -7.66 4.58
N ASN A 143 -2.64 -7.59 3.51
CA ASN A 143 -2.39 -8.39 2.32
C ASN A 143 -2.63 -7.64 1.01
N ASN A 144 -1.65 -7.66 0.11
CA ASN A 144 -1.77 -7.03 -1.21
C ASN A 144 -2.12 -5.52 -1.15
N ASP A 145 -1.60 -4.86 -0.11
CA ASP A 145 -1.81 -3.43 0.11
C ASP A 145 -0.67 -2.60 -0.50
N LYS A 146 -1.00 -1.37 -0.90
CA LYS A 146 -0.01 -0.36 -1.27
C LYS A 146 0.01 0.72 -0.20
N ILE A 147 1.15 0.90 0.47
CA ILE A 147 1.30 1.88 1.56
C ILE A 147 2.32 2.92 1.14
N LEU A 148 1.90 4.18 1.10
CA LEU A 148 2.69 5.35 0.78
C LEU A 148 2.82 6.20 2.05
N ALA A 149 3.82 5.87 2.88
CA ALA A 149 4.04 6.55 4.15
C ALA A 149 4.73 7.91 3.95
N GLY A 150 4.29 8.93 4.70
CA GLY A 150 4.81 10.29 4.62
C GLY A 150 5.22 10.87 5.98
N GLY A 151 6.40 10.54 6.46
CA GLY A 151 7.08 11.17 7.60
C GLY A 151 7.24 10.32 8.86
N ILE A 152 6.63 9.13 8.94
CA ILE A 152 6.76 8.17 10.05
C ILE A 152 6.79 6.72 9.52
N ASP A 153 6.81 5.74 10.43
CA ASP A 153 6.76 4.31 10.11
C ASP A 153 5.46 3.93 9.38
N ALA A 154 5.56 3.16 8.28
CA ALA A 154 4.38 2.74 7.53
C ALA A 154 3.53 1.73 8.31
N ILE A 155 4.21 0.74 8.92
CA ILE A 155 3.61 -0.25 9.81
C ILE A 155 4.48 -0.37 11.06
N ARG A 156 3.88 -0.17 12.23
CA ARG A 156 4.50 -0.40 13.54
C ARG A 156 3.80 -1.55 14.26
N VAL A 157 4.56 -2.52 14.73
CA VAL A 157 4.06 -3.68 15.47
C VAL A 157 4.71 -3.71 16.84
N GLU A 158 3.89 -3.60 17.88
CA GLU A 158 4.29 -3.74 19.28
C GLU A 158 3.62 -5.00 19.83
N ARG A 159 4.33 -6.12 19.75
CA ARG A 159 3.86 -7.46 20.11
C ARG A 159 2.75 -7.98 19.18
N GLY A 160 2.54 -9.29 19.25
CA GLY A 160 1.58 -9.99 18.40
C GLY A 160 2.27 -10.71 17.24
N ALA A 161 1.47 -11.35 16.38
CA ALA A 161 1.97 -12.15 15.26
C ALA A 161 1.23 -11.81 13.95
N PRO A 162 1.17 -10.53 13.53
CA PRO A 162 0.48 -10.17 12.31
C PRO A 162 1.13 -10.80 11.08
N ILE A 163 0.32 -10.99 10.05
CA ILE A 163 0.79 -11.43 8.73
C ILE A 163 0.79 -10.20 7.84
N ILE A 164 1.97 -9.80 7.38
CA ILE A 164 2.15 -8.68 6.44
C ILE A 164 2.71 -9.26 5.16
N SER A 165 1.86 -9.38 4.14
CA SER A 165 2.21 -10.11 2.94
C SER A 165 1.80 -9.46 1.63
N ASN A 166 2.61 -9.65 0.59
CA ASN A 166 2.31 -9.16 -0.76
C ASN A 166 2.11 -7.63 -0.84
N CYS A 167 2.60 -6.87 0.15
CA CYS A 167 2.42 -5.44 0.19
C CYS A 167 3.54 -4.72 -0.58
N THR A 168 3.20 -3.58 -1.16
CA THR A 168 4.18 -2.61 -1.69
C THR A 168 4.24 -1.42 -0.76
N ILE A 169 5.37 -1.25 -0.07
CA ILE A 169 5.55 -0.25 0.98
C ILE A 169 6.61 0.73 0.52
N ARG A 170 6.19 1.98 0.29
CA ARG A 170 7.11 3.09 0.17
C ARG A 170 7.30 3.72 1.54
N THR A 171 8.51 3.62 2.07
CA THR A 171 8.87 4.21 3.36
C THR A 171 9.27 5.68 3.21
N SER A 172 9.40 6.35 4.36
CA SER A 172 10.04 7.67 4.51
C SER A 172 10.80 7.79 5.84
N PHE A 173 10.57 6.85 6.78
CA PHE A 173 11.39 6.58 7.95
C PHE A 173 11.60 5.06 8.07
N SER A 174 10.68 4.28 8.65
CA SER A 174 10.72 2.80 8.54
C SER A 174 9.56 2.23 7.73
N GLY A 175 9.82 1.24 6.88
CA GLY A 175 8.76 0.53 6.17
C GLY A 175 7.95 -0.32 7.14
N ILE A 176 8.63 -1.18 7.89
CA ILE A 176 8.03 -2.00 8.94
C ILE A 176 8.93 -1.94 10.16
N GLU A 177 8.35 -1.60 11.31
CA GLU A 177 9.03 -1.53 12.59
C GLU A 177 8.43 -2.56 13.56
N LEU A 178 9.28 -3.39 14.16
CA LEU A 178 8.88 -4.53 14.99
C LEU A 178 9.48 -4.42 16.40
N TYR A 179 8.63 -4.51 17.42
CA TYR A 179 8.99 -4.50 18.84
C TYR A 179 8.42 -5.76 19.50
N ASP A 180 9.28 -6.66 19.98
CA ASP A 180 8.86 -7.90 20.65
C ASP A 180 7.77 -8.65 19.85
N SER A 181 7.95 -8.71 18.52
CA SER A 181 6.95 -9.24 17.59
C SER A 181 7.25 -10.69 17.19
N HIS A 182 6.22 -11.35 16.67
CA HIS A 182 6.26 -12.68 16.07
C HIS A 182 5.69 -12.60 14.64
N SER A 183 5.97 -11.49 13.94
CA SER A 183 5.37 -11.17 12.65
C SER A 183 5.83 -12.11 11.55
N LEU A 184 4.93 -12.46 10.63
CA LEU A 184 5.31 -13.03 9.34
C LEU A 184 5.34 -11.93 8.29
N ILE A 185 6.53 -11.54 7.86
CA ILE A 185 6.78 -10.52 6.84
C ILE A 185 7.21 -11.21 5.55
N THR A 186 6.32 -11.32 4.57
CA THR A 186 6.62 -12.11 3.38
C THR A 186 6.09 -11.60 2.04
N ASN A 187 6.87 -11.78 0.97
CA ASN A 187 6.49 -11.38 -0.39
C ASN A 187 6.23 -9.87 -0.52
N ASN A 188 6.83 -9.04 0.34
CA ASN A 188 6.67 -7.59 0.26
C ASN A 188 7.74 -6.96 -0.63
N VAL A 189 7.40 -5.83 -1.23
CA VAL A 189 8.35 -4.92 -1.88
C VAL A 189 8.44 -3.66 -1.05
N ILE A 190 9.62 -3.39 -0.49
CA ILE A 190 9.84 -2.26 0.43
C ILE A 190 10.94 -1.37 -0.16
N TYR A 191 10.63 -0.09 -0.35
CA TYR A 191 11.56 0.84 -1.01
C TYR A 191 11.40 2.29 -0.57
N ASP A 192 12.40 3.12 -0.90
CA ASP A 192 12.35 4.57 -0.76
C ASP A 192 13.15 5.31 -1.86
N PHE A 193 13.22 6.64 -1.76
CA PHE A 193 14.03 7.55 -2.53
C PHE A 193 14.94 8.38 -1.58
N PRO A 194 16.21 7.97 -1.35
CA PRO A 194 17.17 8.62 -0.44
C PRO A 194 17.37 10.13 -0.73
N PRO A 195 17.79 10.97 0.25
CA PRO A 195 19.00 10.74 1.07
C PRO A 195 18.78 10.75 2.60
N ARG A 196 17.63 10.30 3.10
CA ARG A 196 17.37 10.27 4.56
C ARG A 196 17.78 8.92 5.16
N GLU A 197 18.19 8.93 6.43
CA GLU A 197 18.30 7.71 7.23
C GLU A 197 16.91 7.07 7.32
N ASN A 198 16.76 5.91 6.70
CA ASN A 198 15.51 5.18 6.63
C ASN A 198 15.78 3.67 6.65
N TYR A 199 14.78 2.91 7.08
CA TYR A 199 14.85 1.48 7.27
C TYR A 199 13.80 0.79 6.42
N GLY A 200 14.17 -0.29 5.74
CA GLY A 200 13.18 -1.16 5.10
C GLY A 200 12.37 -1.89 6.16
N ILE A 201 13.05 -2.73 6.94
CA ILE A 201 12.51 -3.44 8.10
C ILE A 201 13.44 -3.22 9.29
N MET A 202 12.87 -2.94 10.45
CA MET A 202 13.61 -2.68 11.68
C MET A 202 13.06 -3.54 12.82
N THR A 203 13.93 -4.22 13.56
CA THR A 203 13.56 -5.06 14.69
C THR A 203 14.21 -4.57 15.98
N PHE A 204 13.44 -4.51 17.06
CA PHE A 204 13.84 -4.01 18.37
C PHE A 204 13.38 -4.93 19.52
N TYR A 205 14.05 -4.76 20.68
CA TYR A 205 13.67 -5.30 21.99
C TYR A 205 13.37 -6.81 21.97
N HIS A 206 14.35 -7.62 21.58
CA HIS A 206 14.25 -9.08 21.62
C HIS A 206 13.11 -9.65 20.76
N ASP A 207 12.95 -9.14 19.53
CA ASP A 207 12.12 -9.82 18.53
C ASP A 207 12.82 -11.13 18.11
N GLU A 208 12.47 -12.23 18.78
CA GLU A 208 13.12 -13.55 18.59
C GLU A 208 12.39 -14.47 17.61
N HIS A 209 11.20 -14.08 17.13
CA HIS A 209 10.29 -15.00 16.46
C HIS A 209 9.73 -14.48 15.14
N SER A 210 9.98 -13.21 14.78
CA SER A 210 9.56 -12.73 13.47
C SER A 210 10.30 -13.44 12.35
N ILE A 211 9.57 -13.70 11.27
CA ILE A 211 10.07 -14.35 10.06
C ILE A 211 10.02 -13.32 8.93
N ILE A 212 11.19 -12.96 8.42
CA ILE A 212 11.39 -12.04 7.30
C ILE A 212 11.85 -12.86 6.11
N LYS A 213 10.93 -13.18 5.19
CA LYS A 213 11.26 -14.03 4.05
C LYS A 213 10.61 -13.65 2.74
N ASN A 214 11.30 -13.92 1.63
CA ASN A 214 10.80 -13.64 0.29
C ASN A 214 10.46 -12.16 0.06
N ASN A 215 11.13 -11.24 0.74
CA ASN A 215 10.91 -9.80 0.51
C ASN A 215 11.95 -9.27 -0.49
N LEU A 216 11.54 -8.26 -1.25
CA LEU A 216 12.42 -7.43 -2.06
C LEU A 216 12.57 -6.07 -1.35
N ILE A 217 13.78 -5.74 -0.92
CA ILE A 217 14.07 -4.49 -0.21
C ILE A 217 15.15 -3.72 -0.96
N LEU A 218 14.82 -2.50 -1.39
CA LEU A 218 15.68 -1.73 -2.28
C LEU A 218 15.64 -0.23 -2.05
N ASN A 219 16.73 0.45 -2.42
CA ASN A 219 16.83 1.92 -2.37
C ASN A 219 16.53 2.51 -0.99
N THR A 220 17.00 1.85 0.07
CA THR A 220 16.96 2.33 1.46
C THR A 220 18.37 2.60 1.98
N ASP A 221 18.50 3.38 3.06
CA ASP A 221 19.76 3.53 3.77
C ASP A 221 20.13 2.21 4.45
N THR A 222 19.21 1.60 5.20
CA THR A 222 19.42 0.25 5.76
C THR A 222 18.23 -0.64 5.43
N ALA A 223 18.43 -1.69 4.63
CA ALA A 223 17.33 -2.56 4.22
C ALA A 223 16.73 -3.34 5.39
N ILE A 224 17.56 -3.99 6.20
CA ILE A 224 17.13 -4.65 7.44
C ILE A 224 18.05 -4.21 8.58
N CYS A 225 17.46 -3.72 9.66
CA CYS A 225 18.17 -3.38 10.89
C CYS A 225 17.76 -4.33 12.01
N VAL A 226 18.71 -5.13 12.50
CA VAL A 226 18.52 -6.05 13.63
C VAL A 226 19.27 -5.48 14.83
N ASP A 227 18.53 -4.82 15.72
CA ASP A 227 19.08 -4.20 16.92
C ASP A 227 18.44 -4.75 18.22
N TYR A 228 19.06 -4.40 19.35
CA TYR A 228 18.64 -4.66 20.73
C TYR A 228 18.40 -6.14 21.02
N GLY A 229 19.30 -7.00 20.55
CA GLY A 229 19.27 -8.42 20.85
C GLY A 229 18.13 -9.18 20.17
N SER A 230 17.53 -8.61 19.12
CA SER A 230 16.52 -9.28 18.29
C SER A 230 17.15 -10.40 17.48
N THR A 231 16.44 -11.51 17.27
CA THR A 231 16.93 -12.68 16.52
C THR A 231 15.94 -13.21 15.47
N PRO A 232 15.43 -12.36 14.54
CA PRO A 232 14.46 -12.80 13.54
C PRO A 232 15.06 -13.81 12.56
N GLN A 233 14.21 -14.66 11.98
CA GLN A 233 14.60 -15.52 10.86
C GLN A 233 14.63 -14.70 9.57
N ILE A 234 15.79 -14.59 8.92
CA ILE A 234 15.97 -13.82 7.69
C ILE A 234 16.43 -14.76 6.56
N GLU A 235 15.53 -15.09 5.66
CA GLU A 235 15.79 -16.06 4.58
C GLU A 235 15.14 -15.69 3.24
N SER A 236 15.77 -16.07 2.13
CA SER A 236 15.18 -15.92 0.79
C SER A 236 14.72 -14.51 0.43
N ASN A 237 15.33 -13.48 1.02
CA ASN A 237 15.08 -12.09 0.64
C ASN A 237 16.06 -11.66 -0.46
N THR A 238 15.67 -10.67 -1.26
CA THR A 238 16.55 -9.96 -2.17
C THR A 238 16.73 -8.54 -1.66
N ILE A 239 17.97 -8.20 -1.33
CA ILE A 239 18.37 -6.95 -0.70
C ILE A 239 19.34 -6.26 -1.65
N VAL A 240 18.86 -5.21 -2.33
CA VAL A 240 19.52 -4.66 -3.51
C VAL A 240 19.51 -3.14 -3.54
N GLU A 241 20.58 -2.50 -4.01
CA GLU A 241 20.65 -1.03 -4.16
C GLU A 241 20.42 -0.24 -2.84
N ASN A 242 20.83 -0.79 -1.70
CA ASN A 242 20.77 -0.09 -0.41
C ASN A 242 22.14 0.46 0.00
N ASN A 243 22.18 1.48 0.85
CA ASN A 243 23.46 1.91 1.42
C ASN A 243 24.04 0.81 2.33
N ARG A 244 23.19 0.19 3.15
CA ARG A 244 23.48 -1.00 3.95
C ARG A 244 22.43 -2.07 3.68
N GLY A 245 22.85 -3.29 3.39
CA GLY A 245 21.96 -4.43 3.25
C GLY A 245 21.35 -4.83 4.58
N ILE A 246 22.18 -5.35 5.51
CA ILE A 246 21.75 -5.67 6.87
C ILE A 246 22.69 -5.08 7.90
N ARG A 247 22.15 -4.34 8.86
CA ARG A 247 22.85 -3.94 10.09
C ARG A 247 22.48 -4.91 11.22
N ILE A 248 23.48 -5.41 11.95
CA ILE A 248 23.31 -6.52 12.92
C ILE A 248 24.04 -6.22 14.23
N ASP A 249 23.31 -6.25 15.35
CA ASP A 249 23.87 -6.12 16.71
C ASP A 249 23.78 -7.40 17.57
N SER A 250 23.16 -8.46 17.04
CA SER A 250 22.85 -9.69 17.77
C SER A 250 23.44 -10.91 17.07
N GLN A 251 23.60 -12.02 17.81
CA GLN A 251 24.03 -13.29 17.24
C GLN A 251 22.86 -13.97 16.51
N ILE A 252 22.91 -13.97 15.18
CA ILE A 252 21.88 -14.56 14.31
C ILE A 252 22.49 -15.34 13.16
N GLU A 253 21.70 -16.24 12.59
CA GLU A 253 22.03 -16.92 11.34
C GLU A 253 21.17 -16.35 10.21
N ILE A 254 21.82 -15.91 9.14
CA ILE A 254 21.16 -15.36 7.95
C ILE A 254 21.60 -16.18 6.75
N SER A 255 20.67 -16.77 6.00
CA SER A 255 21.02 -17.65 4.88
C SER A 255 20.02 -17.57 3.74
N ASN A 256 20.44 -18.01 2.56
CA ASN A 256 19.63 -18.07 1.35
C ASN A 256 19.12 -16.70 0.87
N ASN A 257 19.75 -15.58 1.23
CA ASN A 257 19.40 -14.26 0.72
C ASN A 257 20.26 -13.90 -0.50
N ASN A 258 19.75 -12.98 -1.32
CA ASN A 258 20.48 -12.34 -2.42
C ASN A 258 20.87 -10.93 -2.02
N PHE A 259 22.17 -10.65 -1.96
CA PHE A 259 22.73 -9.32 -1.76
C PHE A 259 23.35 -8.82 -3.07
N GLU A 260 22.89 -7.69 -3.59
CA GLU A 260 23.38 -7.16 -4.86
C GLU A 260 23.47 -5.63 -4.82
N ASN A 261 24.55 -5.05 -5.33
CA ASN A 261 24.68 -3.58 -5.50
C ASN A 261 24.38 -2.72 -4.25
N ASN A 262 24.55 -3.26 -3.03
CA ASN A 262 24.53 -2.44 -1.82
C ASN A 262 25.91 -1.82 -1.59
N SER A 263 26.00 -0.61 -1.02
CA SER A 263 27.33 -0.03 -0.68
C SER A 263 28.07 -0.92 0.33
N LEU A 264 27.34 -1.41 1.33
CA LEU A 264 27.75 -2.50 2.22
C LEU A 264 26.63 -3.54 2.26
N ASN A 265 26.95 -4.81 2.05
CA ASN A 265 25.99 -5.89 2.22
C ASN A 265 25.70 -6.15 3.69
N ILE A 266 26.73 -6.12 4.54
CA ILE A 266 26.62 -6.37 5.98
C ILE A 266 27.35 -5.27 6.77
N TYR A 267 26.71 -4.80 7.82
CA TYR A 267 27.26 -3.82 8.77
C TYR A 267 27.11 -4.34 10.21
N LEU A 268 28.18 -4.89 10.79
CA LEU A 268 28.15 -5.36 12.17
C LEU A 268 28.30 -4.21 13.17
N THR A 269 27.51 -4.25 14.24
CA THR A 269 27.63 -3.38 15.42
C THR A 269 27.79 -4.16 16.72
N THR A 270 28.19 -5.43 16.61
CA THR A 270 28.37 -6.37 17.73
C THR A 270 29.77 -6.97 17.73
N ASN A 271 30.24 -7.40 18.89
CA ASN A 271 31.49 -8.14 19.06
C ASN A 271 31.33 -9.66 18.85
N SER A 272 30.10 -10.13 18.61
CA SER A 272 29.80 -11.54 18.36
C SER A 272 30.11 -11.92 16.92
N ASN A 273 30.69 -13.10 16.72
CA ASN A 273 30.89 -13.64 15.37
C ASN A 273 29.54 -14.06 14.77
N ILE A 274 29.30 -13.69 13.51
CA ILE A 274 28.03 -13.93 12.83
C ILE A 274 28.21 -14.88 11.65
N ASN A 275 27.26 -15.81 11.50
CA ASN A 275 27.25 -16.79 10.43
C ASN A 275 26.28 -16.38 9.31
N LEU A 276 26.82 -16.11 8.13
CA LEU A 276 26.10 -15.71 6.91
C LEU A 276 26.43 -16.61 5.72
N ILE A 277 26.64 -17.90 5.97
CA ILE A 277 26.82 -18.88 4.89
C ILE A 277 25.56 -19.05 4.04
N ASN A 278 25.73 -19.60 2.85
CA ASN A 278 24.66 -19.92 1.91
C ASN A 278 23.85 -18.69 1.45
N ASN A 279 24.46 -17.50 1.42
CA ASN A 279 23.89 -16.34 0.74
C ASN A 279 24.56 -16.12 -0.63
N TRP A 280 23.86 -15.45 -1.54
CA TRP A 280 24.43 -14.92 -2.78
C TRP A 280 24.86 -13.46 -2.55
N TRP A 281 26.03 -13.09 -3.05
CA TRP A 281 26.67 -11.80 -2.77
C TRP A 281 26.80 -10.89 -4.01
N GLY A 282 26.10 -11.21 -5.09
CA GLY A 282 26.20 -10.49 -6.37
C GLY A 282 27.43 -10.87 -7.20
N THR A 283 28.37 -11.61 -6.62
CA THR A 283 29.61 -12.07 -7.25
C THR A 283 30.11 -13.35 -6.59
N THR A 284 31.01 -14.06 -7.26
CA THR A 284 31.76 -15.19 -6.69
C THR A 284 33.19 -14.84 -6.31
N ASP A 285 33.61 -13.59 -6.53
CA ASP A 285 34.92 -13.09 -6.12
C ASP A 285 34.94 -12.81 -4.61
N THR A 286 35.65 -13.65 -3.86
CA THR A 286 35.74 -13.56 -2.40
C THR A 286 36.33 -12.25 -1.90
N GLN A 287 37.22 -11.61 -2.67
CA GLN A 287 37.80 -10.34 -2.26
C GLN A 287 36.75 -9.24 -2.37
N ALA A 288 36.02 -9.19 -3.49
CA ALA A 288 34.92 -8.25 -3.67
C ALA A 288 33.81 -8.45 -2.63
N ILE A 289 33.47 -9.69 -2.28
CA ILE A 289 32.52 -9.98 -1.19
C ILE A 289 33.03 -9.38 0.12
N ASN A 290 34.28 -9.65 0.47
CA ASN A 290 34.87 -9.20 1.72
C ASN A 290 34.90 -7.67 1.85
N GLU A 291 35.09 -6.93 0.76
CA GLU A 291 35.05 -5.46 0.74
C GLU A 291 33.66 -4.88 1.07
N THR A 292 32.58 -5.65 0.84
CA THR A 292 31.19 -5.23 1.13
C THR A 292 30.73 -5.55 2.55
N ILE A 293 31.59 -6.11 3.39
CA ILE A 293 31.27 -6.51 4.76
C ILE A 293 32.05 -5.61 5.73
N TYR A 294 31.35 -4.93 6.64
CA TYR A 294 31.96 -4.19 7.73
C TYR A 294 31.94 -5.01 9.03
N ASP A 295 33.11 -5.47 9.47
CA ASP A 295 33.29 -6.39 10.61
C ASP A 295 34.64 -6.17 11.33
N PHE A 296 35.17 -7.17 12.04
CA PHE A 296 36.43 -7.09 12.79
C PHE A 296 37.63 -6.53 12.00
N LYS A 297 37.69 -6.76 10.68
CA LYS A 297 38.78 -6.22 9.83
C LYS A 297 38.76 -4.69 9.75
N ASN A 298 37.59 -4.09 9.95
CA ASN A 298 37.37 -2.66 9.90
C ASN A 298 37.47 -2.04 11.31
N ASP A 299 36.96 -2.72 12.33
CA ASP A 299 37.04 -2.31 13.73
C ASP A 299 37.27 -3.53 14.64
N PHE A 300 38.43 -3.56 15.32
CA PHE A 300 38.84 -4.68 16.17
C PHE A 300 37.97 -4.90 17.42
N ASN A 301 36.97 -4.07 17.68
CA ASN A 301 35.97 -4.29 18.72
C ASN A 301 34.74 -5.08 18.23
N LEU A 302 34.64 -5.35 16.93
CA LEU A 302 33.53 -6.09 16.33
C LEU A 302 33.84 -7.58 16.18
N GLY A 303 32.80 -8.38 15.94
CA GLY A 303 32.94 -9.79 15.60
C GLY A 303 33.35 -10.00 14.13
N ASN A 304 33.61 -11.25 13.77
CA ASN A 304 33.90 -11.64 12.39
C ASN A 304 32.64 -12.15 11.68
N VAL A 305 32.52 -11.88 10.38
CA VAL A 305 31.50 -12.50 9.53
C VAL A 305 32.05 -13.73 8.84
N THR A 306 31.38 -14.87 9.01
CA THR A 306 31.63 -16.07 8.21
C THR A 306 30.65 -16.12 7.05
N PHE A 307 31.14 -16.03 5.80
CA PHE A 307 30.29 -16.06 4.60
C PHE A 307 30.58 -17.23 3.65
N THR A 308 31.52 -18.11 4.01
CA THR A 308 31.88 -19.30 3.21
C THR A 308 31.39 -20.59 3.88
N PRO A 309 30.68 -21.49 3.17
CA PRO A 309 30.34 -21.42 1.75
C PRO A 309 29.29 -20.35 1.42
N PHE A 310 29.33 -19.82 0.20
CA PHE A 310 28.31 -18.92 -0.36
C PHE A 310 27.70 -19.53 -1.64
N LEU A 311 26.55 -19.02 -2.09
CA LEU A 311 25.89 -19.47 -3.30
C LEU A 311 26.69 -19.08 -4.55
N MET A 312 26.70 -19.93 -5.58
CA MET A 312 27.41 -19.66 -6.84
C MET A 312 26.56 -18.92 -7.89
N SER A 313 25.29 -18.70 -7.57
CA SER A 313 24.31 -17.95 -8.36
C SER A 313 23.24 -17.39 -7.41
N PRO A 314 22.44 -16.40 -7.83
CA PRO A 314 21.31 -15.93 -7.04
C PRO A 314 20.40 -17.09 -6.59
N ASN A 315 19.92 -17.04 -5.34
CA ASN A 315 18.86 -17.91 -4.86
C ASN A 315 17.59 -17.65 -5.68
N ALA A 316 17.15 -18.68 -6.40
CA ALA A 316 15.97 -18.61 -7.27
C ALA A 316 14.64 -18.56 -6.51
N LEU A 317 14.62 -18.89 -5.21
CA LEU A 317 13.43 -18.78 -4.36
C LEU A 317 13.20 -17.36 -3.85
N ALA A 318 14.23 -16.51 -3.87
CA ALA A 318 14.10 -15.11 -3.51
C ALA A 318 13.52 -14.27 -4.67
N PRO A 319 12.76 -13.19 -4.39
CA PRO A 319 12.19 -12.34 -5.43
C PRO A 319 13.27 -11.74 -6.33
N LYS A 320 12.98 -11.53 -7.61
CA LYS A 320 13.93 -10.86 -8.51
C LYS A 320 13.92 -9.35 -8.27
N ALA A 321 15.08 -8.71 -8.42
CA ALA A 321 15.19 -7.26 -8.54
C ALA A 321 14.59 -6.80 -9.88
N SER A 322 13.26 -6.70 -9.97
CA SER A 322 12.59 -5.97 -11.05
C SER A 322 12.24 -4.58 -10.55
N ASN A 323 12.63 -3.53 -11.28
CA ASN A 323 12.32 -2.15 -10.92
C ASN A 323 10.80 -2.00 -10.67
N PRO A 324 10.37 -1.65 -9.44
CA PRO A 324 8.96 -1.49 -9.12
C PRO A 324 8.30 -0.38 -9.96
N GLU A 325 9.06 0.60 -10.46
CA GLU A 325 8.53 1.69 -11.29
C GLU A 325 8.07 1.24 -12.68
N LEU A 326 8.68 0.19 -13.26
CA LEU A 326 8.23 -0.39 -14.54
C LEU A 326 6.91 -1.16 -14.42
N ALA A 327 6.52 -1.56 -13.20
CA ALA A 327 5.20 -2.13 -12.91
C ALA A 327 4.16 -1.08 -12.53
N LEU A 328 4.55 0.19 -12.35
CA LEU A 328 3.74 1.27 -11.76
C LEU A 328 3.31 2.36 -12.75
N SER A 329 3.57 2.22 -14.05
CA SER A 329 2.88 3.06 -15.04
C SER A 329 1.49 2.46 -15.32
N PRO A 330 0.38 3.06 -14.83
CA PRO A 330 -0.88 2.85 -15.50
C PRO A 330 -0.69 3.38 -16.94
N SER A 331 -0.92 2.52 -17.94
CA SER A 331 -1.25 3.02 -19.26
C SER A 331 -2.33 4.09 -19.07
N PRO A 332 -2.17 5.32 -19.57
CA PRO A 332 -3.19 6.34 -19.41
C PRO A 332 -4.45 5.86 -20.14
N THR A 333 -5.35 5.20 -19.44
CA THR A 333 -6.73 5.07 -19.85
C THR A 333 -7.31 6.46 -19.76
N ALA A 334 -7.31 7.15 -20.89
CA ALA A 334 -8.17 8.31 -21.09
C ALA A 334 -9.59 7.90 -20.66
N PRO A 335 -10.33 8.73 -19.90
CA PRO A 335 -11.70 8.42 -19.59
C PRO A 335 -12.45 8.28 -20.92
N GLU A 336 -12.91 7.05 -21.22
CA GLU A 336 -13.88 6.84 -22.27
C GLU A 336 -15.16 7.55 -21.83
N PHE A 337 -15.35 8.78 -22.31
CA PHE A 337 -16.65 9.41 -22.26
C PHE A 337 -17.59 8.55 -23.07
N SER A 338 -18.53 7.87 -22.41
CA SER A 338 -19.56 7.10 -23.10
C SER A 338 -20.18 7.95 -24.20
N GLY A 339 -20.20 7.43 -25.43
CA GLY A 339 -20.70 8.15 -26.61
C GLY A 339 -22.15 8.65 -26.46
N LEU A 340 -22.87 8.20 -25.42
CA LEU A 340 -24.19 8.69 -25.06
C LEU A 340 -24.23 10.16 -24.57
N VAL A 341 -23.15 10.72 -24.02
CA VAL A 341 -23.15 12.13 -23.55
C VAL A 341 -22.80 13.11 -24.69
N ILE A 342 -22.06 12.65 -25.71
CA ILE A 342 -21.59 13.48 -26.81
C ILE A 342 -22.70 13.71 -27.86
N VAL A 343 -23.57 12.71 -28.07
CA VAL A 343 -24.64 12.78 -29.09
C VAL A 343 -25.69 13.87 -28.82
N PRO A 344 -26.24 14.06 -27.60
CA PRO A 344 -27.18 15.15 -27.32
C PRO A 344 -26.57 16.56 -27.47
N LEU A 345 -25.28 16.69 -27.13
CA LEU A 345 -24.54 17.96 -27.20
C LEU A 345 -24.24 18.37 -28.65
N LEU A 346 -23.89 17.41 -29.51
CA LEU A 346 -23.71 17.66 -30.94
C LEU A 346 -25.04 17.99 -31.63
N VAL A 347 -26.13 17.28 -31.29
CA VAL A 347 -27.45 17.53 -31.88
C VAL A 347 -27.94 18.94 -31.53
N SER A 348 -27.80 19.36 -30.27
CA SER A 348 -28.21 20.70 -29.82
C SER A 348 -27.43 21.82 -30.51
N VAL A 349 -26.10 21.70 -30.62
CA VAL A 349 -25.25 22.68 -31.34
C VAL A 349 -25.60 22.76 -32.83
N PHE A 350 -25.85 21.63 -33.50
CA PHE A 350 -26.25 21.62 -34.91
C PHE A 350 -27.64 22.26 -35.13
N THR A 351 -28.61 22.00 -34.25
CA THR A 351 -29.93 22.68 -34.34
C THR A 351 -29.83 24.18 -34.12
N ILE A 352 -29.02 24.65 -33.17
CA ILE A 352 -28.82 26.09 -32.94
C ILE A 352 -28.16 26.74 -34.16
N ALA A 353 -27.13 26.10 -34.73
CA ALA A 353 -26.47 26.59 -35.94
C ALA A 353 -27.43 26.66 -37.15
N LEU A 354 -28.30 25.67 -37.33
CA LEU A 354 -29.32 25.66 -38.39
C LEU A 354 -30.36 26.77 -38.22
N VAL A 355 -30.84 27.00 -36.99
CA VAL A 355 -31.80 28.07 -36.67
C VAL A 355 -31.17 29.45 -36.91
N LEU A 356 -29.92 29.65 -36.49
CA LEU A 356 -29.19 30.90 -36.70
C LEU A 356 -28.95 31.16 -38.20
N ARG A 357 -28.58 30.11 -38.97
CA ARG A 357 -28.35 30.23 -40.42
C ARG A 357 -29.65 30.53 -41.16
N TYR A 358 -30.76 29.90 -40.78
CA TYR A 358 -32.08 30.16 -41.37
C TYR A 358 -32.58 31.59 -41.09
N ARG A 359 -32.39 32.10 -39.85
CA ARG A 359 -32.69 33.50 -39.50
C ARG A 359 -31.88 34.47 -40.36
N LYS A 360 -30.58 34.22 -40.54
CA LYS A 360 -29.70 35.08 -41.35
C LYS A 360 -30.14 35.16 -42.82
N THR A 361 -30.56 34.06 -43.42
CA THR A 361 -31.09 34.03 -44.81
C THR A 361 -32.47 34.65 -44.98
N THR A 362 -33.26 34.77 -43.91
CA THR A 362 -34.60 35.37 -43.97
C THR A 362 -34.53 36.89 -43.83
N ILE A 363 -33.57 37.41 -43.05
CA ILE A 363 -33.31 38.84 -42.89
C ILE A 363 -32.67 39.45 -44.15
N LEU A 364 -31.89 38.68 -44.91
CA LEU A 364 -31.28 39.13 -46.18
C LEU A 364 -32.23 39.11 -47.40
N LYS A 365 -33.49 38.72 -47.22
CA LYS A 365 -34.52 38.66 -48.28
C LYS A 365 -35.72 39.58 -48.02
N GLN A 366 -35.64 40.44 -47.02
CA GLN A 366 -36.47 41.62 -46.82
C GLN A 366 -35.62 42.85 -47.10
#